data_AF-A0A7K3XNK9-F1
#
_entry.id   AF-A0A7K3XNK9-F1
#
_cell.length_a   1.000
_cell.length_b   1.000
_cell.length_c   1.000
_cell.angle_alpha   90.00
_cell.angle_beta   90.00
_cell.angle_gamma   90.00
#
_symmetry.space_group_name_H-M   'P 1'
#
loop_
_entity.id
_entity.type
_entity.pdbx_description
1 polymer ?
#
loop_
_entity_poly.entity_id
_entity_poly.type
_entity_poly.pdbx_seq_one_letter_code
_entity_poly.pdbx_strand_id
1 'polypeptide(L)'
;MNKLKNYIFIFILFNALTAFASPRDFKRITDNDDKFGYLSDLEREVIDELNFARMQPSEYADYLISYSELFVGRELRERGEITVLTKEGRSAVNEAIRFLRNQKPLPYLIASKGMSKAAVDMVRMQGTTSQIGHKGRDGSTFGDRVSRYGTWEGSCSENIDYGNNNARRIVMALIIDDGVSNRGHRKSIFNPAFKRIGLACGQHQRFQYMCVIELAARYSEN
;
A
#
# COMPACT_ATOMS: atom_id res chain seq x y z
N MET A 1 -35.15 43.84 49.16
CA MET A 1 -33.85 44.53 49.08
C MET A 1 -32.98 44.13 50.26
N ASN A 2 -32.01 43.24 50.07
CA ASN A 2 -30.78 43.21 50.88
C ASN A 2 -29.75 42.22 50.31
N LYS A 3 -28.59 42.81 49.97
CA LYS A 3 -27.20 42.29 50.02
C LYS A 3 -26.83 41.03 49.21
N LEU A 4 -26.24 41.35 48.06
CA LEU A 4 -25.19 40.65 47.32
C LEU A 4 -24.22 39.86 48.22
N LYS A 5 -24.06 38.56 47.95
CA LYS A 5 -22.87 37.79 48.33
C LYS A 5 -22.24 37.21 47.07
N ASN A 6 -21.04 37.66 46.78
CA ASN A 6 -20.15 37.14 45.75
C ASN A 6 -19.77 35.70 46.10
N TYR A 7 -19.96 34.77 45.16
CA TYR A 7 -19.18 33.54 45.09
C TYR A 7 -18.71 33.34 43.66
N ILE A 8 -17.40 33.49 43.49
CA ILE A 8 -16.63 33.07 42.33
C ILE A 8 -16.67 31.55 42.31
N PHE A 9 -17.22 30.96 41.25
CA PHE A 9 -17.02 29.54 40.93
C PHE A 9 -16.46 29.42 39.51
N ILE A 10 -15.16 29.17 39.52
CA ILE A 10 -14.25 28.60 38.52
C ILE A 10 -14.94 28.10 37.23
N PHE A 11 -14.57 28.72 36.11
CA PHE A 11 -14.70 28.17 34.77
C PHE A 11 -13.88 26.87 34.67
N ILE A 12 -14.55 25.72 34.64
CA ILE A 12 -13.93 24.48 34.15
C ILE A 12 -14.15 24.43 32.64
N LEU A 13 -13.11 24.81 31.90
CA LEU A 13 -12.93 24.47 30.49
C LEU A 13 -13.03 22.94 30.35
N PHE A 14 -14.14 22.46 29.79
CA PHE A 14 -14.22 21.09 29.27
C PHE A 14 -13.41 21.06 27.97
N ASN A 15 -12.10 20.79 28.09
CA ASN A 15 -11.30 20.32 26.98
C ASN A 15 -11.89 18.97 26.56
N ALA A 16 -12.64 18.96 25.45
CA ALA A 16 -12.86 17.74 24.69
C ALA A 16 -11.52 17.35 24.08
N LEU A 17 -10.68 16.68 24.89
CA LEU A 17 -9.57 15.91 24.38
C LEU A 17 -10.20 14.79 23.55
N THR A 18 -10.17 14.94 22.23
CA THR A 18 -10.25 13.81 21.33
C THR A 18 -9.14 12.85 21.77
N ALA A 19 -9.54 11.72 22.36
CA ALA A 19 -8.65 10.59 22.50
C ALA A 19 -8.39 10.07 21.08
N PHE A 20 -7.47 10.72 20.36
CA PHE A 20 -6.70 10.03 19.35
C PHE A 20 -6.02 8.90 20.10
N ALA A 21 -6.49 7.67 19.86
CA ALA A 21 -5.74 6.50 20.23
C ALA A 21 -4.32 6.70 19.67
N SER A 22 -3.36 6.85 20.59
CA SER A 22 -1.94 6.84 20.28
C SER A 22 -1.68 5.64 19.35
N PRO A 23 -0.88 5.79 18.28
CA PRO A 23 -0.43 4.66 17.50
C PRO A 23 0.11 3.62 18.48
N ARG A 24 -0.45 2.41 18.48
CA ARG A 24 0.10 1.30 19.26
C ARG A 24 1.59 1.24 18.94
N ASP A 25 2.43 1.50 19.94
CA ASP A 25 3.87 1.34 19.87
C ASP A 25 4.18 -0.12 19.51
N PHE A 26 4.20 -0.42 18.22
CA PHE A 26 4.84 -1.61 17.72
C PHE A 26 6.32 -1.41 18.01
N LYS A 27 6.77 -1.96 19.13
CA LYS A 27 8.15 -1.98 19.60
C LYS A 27 9.07 -2.06 18.37
N ARG A 28 9.67 -0.93 18.02
CA ARG A 28 10.68 -0.82 16.97
C ARG A 28 11.70 -1.91 17.26
N ILE A 29 11.77 -2.92 16.40
CA ILE A 29 12.88 -3.88 16.38
C ILE A 29 14.05 -3.11 15.77
N THR A 30 14.58 -2.14 16.51
CA THR A 30 15.83 -1.48 16.21
C THR A 30 16.89 -2.17 17.05
N ASP A 31 17.54 -3.15 16.44
CA ASP A 31 18.90 -3.60 16.73
C ASP A 31 19.33 -4.56 15.60
N ASN A 32 19.43 -4.00 14.37
CA ASN A 32 20.19 -4.49 13.19
C ASN A 32 19.94 -3.57 11.98
N ASP A 33 20.15 -2.27 12.16
CA ASP A 33 19.64 -1.19 11.31
C ASP A 33 20.44 -0.92 10.00
N ASP A 34 21.01 -1.98 9.40
CA ASP A 34 21.66 -1.93 8.07
C ASP A 34 20.99 -2.88 7.04
N LYS A 35 19.91 -3.59 7.43
CA LYS A 35 19.21 -4.52 6.51
C LYS A 35 18.27 -3.85 5.51
N PHE A 36 17.86 -2.60 5.75
CA PHE A 36 16.89 -1.88 4.91
C PHE A 36 17.35 -0.48 4.48
N GLY A 37 18.64 -0.13 4.63
CA GLY A 37 19.14 1.20 4.28
C GLY A 37 19.02 1.57 2.79
N TYR A 38 18.55 0.65 1.94
CA TYR A 38 18.28 0.87 0.53
C TYR A 38 16.82 1.23 0.20
N LEU A 39 15.91 1.15 1.18
CA LEU A 39 14.50 1.52 1.03
C LEU A 39 14.23 2.89 1.65
N SER A 40 13.41 3.70 0.99
CA SER A 40 12.82 4.91 1.58
C SER A 40 11.77 4.57 2.65
N ASP A 41 11.31 5.59 3.38
CA ASP A 41 10.25 5.45 4.40
C ASP A 41 8.96 4.92 3.78
N LEU A 42 8.49 5.54 2.68
CA LEU A 42 7.30 5.08 1.96
C LEU A 42 7.44 3.63 1.50
N GLU A 43 8.62 3.25 1.01
CA GLU A 43 8.84 1.89 0.53
C GLU A 43 8.79 0.85 1.65
N ARG A 44 9.34 1.16 2.83
CA ARG A 44 9.20 0.31 4.02
C ARG A 44 7.74 0.22 4.46
N GLU A 45 7.05 1.35 4.53
CA GLU A 45 5.63 1.40 4.91
C GLU A 45 4.74 0.58 3.96
N VAL A 46 5.00 0.61 2.64
CA VAL A 46 4.25 -0.21 1.67
C VAL A 46 4.50 -1.70 1.89
N ILE A 47 5.74 -2.12 2.18
CA ILE A 47 6.05 -3.52 2.48
C ILE A 47 5.35 -3.95 3.78
N ASP A 48 5.39 -3.12 4.82
CA ASP A 48 4.73 -3.39 6.09
C ASP A 48 3.21 -3.49 5.92
N GLU A 49 2.62 -2.60 5.12
CA GLU A 49 1.19 -2.60 4.81
C GLU A 49 0.77 -3.84 3.99
N LEU A 50 1.58 -4.26 3.00
CA LEU A 50 1.37 -5.52 2.28
C LEU A 50 1.44 -6.73 3.21
N ASN A 51 2.40 -6.74 4.13
CA ASN A 51 2.54 -7.80 5.12
C ASN A 51 1.38 -7.81 6.11
N PHE A 52 0.88 -6.64 6.53
CA PHE A 52 -0.34 -6.53 7.32
C PHE A 52 -1.54 -7.14 6.58
N ALA A 53 -1.75 -6.76 5.30
CA ALA A 53 -2.81 -7.34 4.47
C ALA A 53 -2.71 -8.86 4.36
N ARG A 54 -1.51 -9.39 4.18
CA ARG A 54 -1.26 -10.84 4.02
C ARG A 54 -1.42 -11.62 5.32
N MET A 55 -0.92 -11.10 6.43
CA MET A 55 -0.92 -11.79 7.72
C MET A 55 -2.24 -11.66 8.46
N GLN A 56 -2.94 -10.53 8.28
CA GLN A 56 -4.19 -10.21 8.98
C GLN A 56 -5.28 -9.77 8.00
N PRO A 57 -5.62 -10.59 6.99
CA PRO A 57 -6.54 -10.17 5.93
C PRO A 57 -7.93 -9.81 6.44
N SER A 58 -8.43 -10.51 7.47
CA SER A 58 -9.72 -10.17 8.08
C SER A 58 -9.69 -8.79 8.75
N GLU A 59 -8.64 -8.45 9.50
CA GLU A 59 -8.50 -7.10 10.09
C GLU A 59 -8.29 -6.04 9.00
N TYR A 60 -7.57 -6.37 7.92
CA TYR A 60 -7.44 -5.48 6.78
C TYR A 60 -8.78 -5.17 6.12
N ALA A 61 -9.71 -6.13 6.11
CA ALA A 61 -11.05 -5.94 5.59
C ALA A 61 -11.83 -4.86 6.36
N ASP A 62 -11.58 -4.68 7.67
CA ASP A 62 -12.23 -3.64 8.47
C ASP A 62 -11.87 -2.24 7.96
N TYR A 63 -10.63 -2.03 7.53
CA TYR A 63 -10.22 -0.77 6.90
C TYR A 63 -10.91 -0.54 5.56
N LEU A 64 -11.10 -1.58 4.76
CA LEU A 64 -11.86 -1.46 3.51
C LEU A 64 -13.35 -1.17 3.76
N ILE A 65 -13.92 -1.64 4.88
CA ILE A 65 -15.30 -1.31 5.26
C ILE A 65 -15.42 0.19 5.50
N SER A 66 -14.56 0.77 6.35
CA SER A 66 -14.53 2.23 6.57
C SER A 66 -14.24 2.99 5.28
N TYR A 67 -13.31 2.50 4.46
CA TYR A 67 -13.02 3.10 3.16
C TYR A 67 -14.23 3.10 2.21
N SER A 68 -15.06 2.06 2.26
CA SER A 68 -16.25 1.93 1.42
C SER A 68 -17.31 3.01 1.70
N GLU A 69 -17.29 3.61 2.90
CA GLU A 69 -18.22 4.67 3.30
C GLU A 69 -17.94 6.00 2.58
N LEU A 70 -16.71 6.17 2.08
CA LEU A 70 -16.32 7.33 1.28
C LEU A 70 -16.89 7.29 -0.15
N PHE A 71 -17.49 6.17 -0.57
CA PHE A 71 -18.03 6.02 -1.92
C PHE A 71 -19.48 6.45 -2.03
N VAL A 72 -19.74 7.34 -2.99
CA VAL A 72 -21.09 7.69 -3.47
C VAL A 72 -21.22 7.19 -4.91
N GLY A 73 -21.79 5.99 -5.07
CA GLY A 73 -21.81 5.29 -6.35
C GLY A 73 -20.39 4.94 -6.83
N ARG A 74 -19.92 5.62 -7.87
CA ARG A 74 -18.56 5.47 -8.42
C ARG A 74 -17.59 6.59 -8.00
N GLU A 75 -18.08 7.56 -7.25
CA GLU A 75 -17.23 8.66 -6.78
C GLU A 75 -16.67 8.30 -5.42
N LEU A 76 -15.34 8.30 -5.30
CA LEU A 76 -14.64 8.30 -4.03
C LEU A 76 -14.53 9.76 -3.57
N ARG A 77 -15.19 10.07 -2.47
CA ARG A 77 -15.24 11.42 -1.89
C ARG A 77 -14.59 11.42 -0.52
N GLU A 78 -13.43 12.04 -0.43
CA GLU A 78 -12.70 12.21 0.81
C GLU A 78 -12.53 13.69 1.12
N ARG A 79 -12.74 14.05 2.40
CA ARG A 79 -12.70 15.44 2.81
C ARG A 79 -11.29 16.00 2.68
N GLY A 80 -11.14 17.06 1.88
CA GLY A 80 -9.86 17.71 1.64
C GLY A 80 -9.10 17.16 0.43
N GLU A 81 -9.61 16.10 -0.19
CA GLU A 81 -9.02 15.48 -1.38
C GLU A 81 -9.88 15.74 -2.62
N ILE A 82 -9.26 15.59 -3.79
CA ILE A 82 -10.00 15.64 -5.06
C ILE A 82 -10.88 14.40 -5.18
N THR A 83 -12.15 14.59 -5.53
CA THR A 83 -13.06 13.47 -5.83
C THR A 83 -12.53 12.63 -6.98
N VAL A 84 -12.36 11.32 -6.75
CA VAL A 84 -11.88 10.37 -7.77
C VAL A 84 -13.07 9.62 -8.36
N LEU A 85 -13.19 9.64 -9.68
CA LEU A 85 -14.16 8.82 -10.39
C LEU A 85 -13.56 7.44 -10.68
N THR A 86 -14.07 6.42 -10.00
CA THR A 86 -13.68 5.01 -10.19
C THR A 86 -14.43 4.36 -11.34
N LYS A 87 -13.95 3.21 -11.83
CA LYS A 87 -14.56 2.46 -12.92
C LYS A 87 -15.76 1.65 -12.45
N GLU A 88 -15.61 0.89 -11.36
CA GLU A 88 -16.64 -0.01 -10.83
C GLU A 88 -17.28 0.56 -9.56
N GLY A 89 -16.51 1.29 -8.74
CA GLY A 89 -17.01 1.96 -7.54
C GLY A 89 -17.11 1.04 -6.34
N ARG A 90 -18.09 1.33 -5.47
CA ARG A 90 -18.25 0.63 -4.19
C ARG A 90 -18.38 -0.88 -4.33
N SER A 91 -18.84 -1.38 -5.49
CA SER A 91 -18.97 -2.81 -5.77
C SER A 91 -17.63 -3.54 -5.74
N ALA A 92 -16.56 -2.94 -6.29
CA ALA A 92 -15.21 -3.51 -6.26
C ALA A 92 -14.66 -3.57 -4.83
N VAL A 93 -14.91 -2.53 -4.03
CA VAL A 93 -14.52 -2.51 -2.60
C VAL A 93 -15.24 -3.61 -1.82
N ASN A 94 -16.56 -3.73 -2.01
CA ASN A 94 -17.37 -4.77 -1.34
C ASN A 94 -16.92 -6.19 -1.74
N GLU A 95 -16.49 -6.37 -2.99
CA GLU A 95 -15.93 -7.63 -3.47
C GLU A 95 -14.58 -7.94 -2.82
N ALA A 96 -13.68 -6.95 -2.74
CA ALA A 96 -12.42 -7.08 -2.03
C ALA A 96 -12.60 -7.39 -0.54
N ILE A 97 -13.57 -6.77 0.14
CA ILE A 97 -13.92 -7.10 1.53
C ILE A 97 -14.30 -8.57 1.67
N ARG A 98 -15.19 -9.08 0.80
CA ARG A 98 -15.58 -10.50 0.82
C ARG A 98 -14.40 -11.43 0.57
N PHE A 99 -13.50 -11.07 -0.35
CA PHE A 99 -12.28 -11.83 -0.57
C PHE A 99 -11.42 -11.88 0.70
N LEU A 100 -11.12 -10.73 1.29
CA LEU A 100 -10.25 -10.63 2.47
C LEU A 100 -10.80 -11.38 3.69
N ARG A 101 -12.13 -11.36 3.89
CA ARG A 101 -12.77 -12.13 4.97
C ARG A 101 -12.63 -13.65 4.81
N ASN A 102 -12.49 -14.13 3.59
CA ASN A 102 -12.30 -15.56 3.29
C ASN A 102 -10.82 -15.95 3.09
N GLN A 103 -9.94 -14.97 2.94
CA GLN A 103 -8.53 -15.18 2.73
C GLN A 103 -7.87 -15.69 4.01
N LYS A 104 -7.17 -16.81 3.91
CA LYS A 104 -6.36 -17.33 5.02
C LYS A 104 -5.10 -16.47 5.21
N PRO A 105 -4.65 -16.23 6.46
CA PRO A 105 -3.36 -15.62 6.72
C PRO A 105 -2.22 -16.29 5.94
N LEU A 106 -1.33 -15.47 5.39
CA LEU A 106 -0.12 -15.90 4.68
C LEU A 106 1.13 -15.40 5.42
N PRO A 107 2.27 -16.11 5.28
CA PRO A 107 3.55 -15.59 5.75
C PRO A 107 3.89 -14.25 5.11
N TYR A 108 4.59 -13.43 5.88
CA TYR A 108 5.14 -12.16 5.42
C TYR A 108 6.13 -12.36 4.26
N LEU A 109 6.25 -11.33 3.44
CA LEU A 109 7.22 -11.19 2.37
C LEU A 109 8.51 -10.61 2.94
N ILE A 110 9.65 -11.17 2.52
CA ILE A 110 10.97 -10.71 2.91
C ILE A 110 11.51 -9.82 1.81
N ALA A 111 11.90 -8.59 2.16
CA ALA A 111 12.47 -7.66 1.19
C ALA A 111 13.76 -8.21 0.55
N SER A 112 13.93 -7.91 -0.73
CA SER A 112 15.07 -8.27 -1.57
C SER A 112 15.66 -7.00 -2.17
N LYS A 113 16.98 -6.85 -2.06
CA LYS A 113 17.69 -5.65 -2.52
C LYS A 113 17.78 -5.63 -4.04
N GLY A 114 18.06 -6.76 -4.67
CA GLY A 114 18.15 -6.90 -6.13
C GLY A 114 16.80 -6.76 -6.81
N MET A 115 15.74 -7.30 -6.21
CA MET A 115 14.38 -7.05 -6.71
C MET A 115 13.98 -5.58 -6.57
N SER A 116 14.36 -4.90 -5.49
CA SER A 116 14.18 -3.44 -5.38
C SER A 116 14.97 -2.66 -6.44
N LYS A 117 16.18 -3.10 -6.80
CA LYS A 117 16.91 -2.47 -7.92
C LYS A 117 16.18 -2.62 -9.25
N ALA A 118 15.56 -3.78 -9.50
CA ALA A 118 14.72 -3.98 -10.70
C ALA A 118 13.50 -3.06 -10.71
N ALA A 119 12.85 -2.88 -9.55
CA ALA A 119 11.76 -1.91 -9.39
C ALA A 119 12.24 -0.47 -9.63
N VAL A 120 13.42 -0.09 -9.13
CA VAL A 120 14.05 1.22 -9.37
C VAL A 120 14.29 1.47 -10.86
N ASP A 121 14.77 0.46 -11.59
CA ASP A 121 14.95 0.57 -13.04
C ASP A 121 13.63 0.88 -13.74
N MET A 122 12.54 0.20 -13.34
CA MET A 122 11.22 0.43 -13.91
C MET A 122 10.67 1.83 -13.59
N VAL A 123 10.82 2.28 -12.34
CA VAL A 123 10.46 3.64 -11.93
C VAL A 123 11.25 4.68 -12.74
N ARG A 124 12.55 4.47 -12.96
CA ARG A 124 13.37 5.38 -13.79
C ARG A 124 12.95 5.37 -15.26
N MET A 125 12.58 4.20 -15.78
CA MET A 125 12.15 4.06 -17.18
C MET A 125 10.82 4.75 -17.46
N GLN A 126 9.83 4.61 -16.57
CA GLN A 126 8.51 5.20 -16.78
C GLN A 126 8.36 6.59 -16.18
N GLY A 127 9.08 6.92 -15.10
CA GLY A 127 8.83 8.11 -14.29
C GLY A 127 8.90 9.43 -15.05
N THR A 128 9.75 9.53 -16.07
CA THR A 128 9.89 10.72 -16.93
C THR A 128 9.01 10.67 -18.19
N THR A 129 8.11 9.71 -18.28
CA THR A 129 7.24 9.46 -19.43
C THR A 129 5.76 9.39 -19.00
N SER A 130 4.86 9.34 -19.97
CA SER A 130 3.43 9.05 -19.74
C SER A 130 3.07 7.56 -19.91
N GLN A 131 4.07 6.70 -20.09
CA GLN A 131 3.88 5.26 -20.32
C GLN A 131 3.39 4.56 -19.06
N ILE A 132 2.60 3.49 -19.25
CA ILE A 132 2.10 2.64 -18.18
C ILE A 132 2.22 1.17 -18.56
N GLY A 133 2.13 0.29 -17.57
CA GLY A 133 2.12 -1.16 -17.73
C GLY A 133 3.48 -1.80 -17.47
N HIS A 134 3.61 -3.09 -17.77
CA HIS A 134 4.69 -3.93 -17.25
C HIS A 134 5.94 -4.03 -18.15
N LYS A 135 5.87 -3.52 -19.38
CA LYS A 135 6.98 -3.58 -20.34
C LYS A 135 7.89 -2.36 -20.15
N GLY A 136 9.19 -2.62 -20.03
CA GLY A 136 10.21 -1.58 -20.04
C GLY A 136 10.32 -0.93 -21.41
N ARG A 137 10.89 0.29 -21.46
CA ARG A 137 11.10 1.04 -22.72
C ARG A 137 12.00 0.29 -23.70
N ASP A 138 12.91 -0.53 -23.20
CA ASP A 138 13.81 -1.41 -23.95
C ASP A 138 13.16 -2.75 -24.36
N GLY A 139 11.86 -2.93 -24.09
CA GLY A 139 11.13 -4.17 -24.37
C GLY A 139 11.25 -5.23 -23.28
N SER A 140 12.03 -4.99 -22.21
CA SER A 140 12.19 -5.93 -21.10
C SER A 140 10.87 -6.23 -20.39
N THR A 141 10.69 -7.50 -20.04
CA THR A 141 9.65 -7.94 -19.09
C THR A 141 10.11 -7.70 -17.65
N PHE A 142 9.20 -7.75 -16.68
CA PHE A 142 9.59 -7.67 -15.26
C PHE A 142 10.56 -8.79 -14.87
N GLY A 143 10.37 -10.01 -15.39
CA GLY A 143 11.28 -11.12 -15.17
C GLY A 143 12.69 -10.84 -15.67
N ASP A 144 12.83 -10.23 -16.86
CA ASP A 144 14.13 -9.82 -17.40
C ASP A 144 14.82 -8.79 -16.50
N ARG A 145 14.06 -7.82 -15.97
CA ARG A 145 14.60 -6.79 -15.07
C ARG A 145 15.03 -7.37 -13.73
N VAL A 146 14.20 -8.22 -13.11
CA VAL A 146 14.53 -8.92 -11.86
C VAL A 146 15.77 -9.80 -12.01
N SER A 147 15.94 -10.46 -13.17
CA SER A 147 17.10 -11.30 -13.48
C SER A 147 18.42 -10.53 -13.66
N ARG A 148 18.41 -9.19 -13.78
CA ARG A 148 19.66 -8.39 -13.88
C ARG A 148 20.44 -8.36 -12.57
N TYR A 149 19.75 -8.56 -11.45
CA TYR A 149 20.30 -8.37 -10.09
C TYR A 149 20.36 -9.65 -9.26
N GLY A 150 19.95 -10.77 -9.84
CA GLY A 150 19.83 -12.04 -9.12
C GLY A 150 19.12 -13.09 -9.96
N THR A 151 18.87 -14.25 -9.37
CA THR A 151 18.10 -15.34 -9.97
C THR A 151 16.81 -15.56 -9.19
N TRP A 152 15.67 -15.57 -9.87
CA TRP A 152 14.39 -15.99 -9.30
C TRP A 152 14.05 -17.42 -9.71
N GLU A 153 13.35 -18.14 -8.84
CA GLU A 153 12.89 -19.50 -9.13
C GLU A 153 11.39 -19.64 -8.83
N GLY A 154 10.72 -20.54 -9.56
CA GLY A 154 9.30 -20.80 -9.42
C GLY A 154 8.46 -19.75 -10.15
N SER A 155 7.88 -18.81 -9.40
CA SER A 155 7.00 -17.77 -9.96
C SER A 155 7.52 -16.39 -9.64
N CYS A 156 7.28 -15.46 -10.55
CA CYS A 156 7.55 -14.03 -10.38
C CYS A 156 6.35 -13.21 -10.89
N SER A 157 6.10 -12.02 -10.34
CA SER A 157 5.04 -11.12 -10.75
C SER A 157 5.39 -9.68 -10.43
N GLU A 158 4.82 -8.74 -11.18
CA GLU A 158 4.90 -7.31 -10.92
C GLU A 158 3.50 -6.74 -10.65
N ASN A 159 3.39 -5.88 -9.63
CA ASN A 159 2.26 -4.97 -9.45
C ASN A 159 2.77 -3.53 -9.55
N ILE A 160 1.97 -2.64 -10.15
CA ILE A 160 2.31 -1.21 -10.25
C ILE A 160 1.11 -0.39 -9.80
N ASP A 161 1.32 0.49 -8.83
CA ASP A 161 0.37 1.55 -8.48
C ASP A 161 0.78 2.86 -9.14
N TYR A 162 -0.21 3.64 -9.59
CA TYR A 162 -0.03 4.98 -10.12
C TYR A 162 -0.95 5.94 -9.39
N GLY A 163 -0.40 7.05 -8.91
CA GLY A 163 -1.18 8.15 -8.33
C GLY A 163 -1.16 8.24 -6.81
N ASN A 164 -0.83 7.17 -6.08
CA ASN A 164 -0.81 7.21 -4.62
C ASN A 164 0.62 7.37 -4.09
N ASN A 165 0.78 8.17 -3.04
CA ASN A 165 2.02 8.35 -2.28
C ASN A 165 1.87 7.96 -0.79
N ASN A 166 0.81 7.24 -0.47
CA ASN A 166 0.50 6.77 0.88
C ASN A 166 0.41 5.24 0.86
N ALA A 167 1.13 4.57 1.76
CA ALA A 167 1.24 3.11 1.78
C ALA A 167 -0.12 2.40 1.83
N ARG A 168 -1.01 2.83 2.73
CA ARG A 168 -2.37 2.29 2.84
C ARG A 168 -3.14 2.42 1.53
N ARG A 169 -3.05 3.57 0.88
CA ARG A 169 -3.76 3.85 -0.37
C ARG A 169 -3.24 3.00 -1.52
N ILE A 170 -1.92 2.88 -1.65
CA ILE A 170 -1.25 2.01 -2.63
C ILE A 170 -1.76 0.57 -2.48
N VAL A 171 -1.68 0.02 -1.26
CA VAL A 171 -2.05 -1.38 -1.03
C VAL A 171 -3.55 -1.60 -1.18
N MET A 172 -4.41 -0.69 -0.68
CA MET A 172 -5.86 -0.78 -0.91
C MET A 172 -6.20 -0.71 -2.40
N ALA A 173 -5.59 0.18 -3.18
CA ALA A 173 -5.84 0.30 -4.61
C ALA A 173 -5.53 -1.02 -5.34
N LEU A 174 -4.39 -1.66 -5.04
CA LEU A 174 -3.99 -2.93 -5.63
C LEU A 174 -4.85 -4.12 -5.17
N ILE A 175 -5.40 -4.08 -3.95
CA ILE A 175 -6.32 -5.12 -3.45
C ILE A 175 -7.72 -4.95 -4.03
N ILE A 176 -8.25 -3.72 -4.08
CA ILE A 176 -9.55 -3.43 -4.68
C ILE A 176 -9.49 -3.71 -6.19
N ASP A 177 -8.39 -3.30 -6.81
CA ASP A 177 -8.05 -3.52 -8.21
C ASP A 177 -9.16 -3.02 -9.16
N ASP A 178 -9.70 -1.83 -8.86
CA ASP A 178 -10.83 -1.23 -9.57
C ASP A 178 -10.50 -1.04 -11.06
N GLY A 179 -11.39 -1.53 -11.92
CA GLY A 179 -11.20 -1.49 -13.36
C GLY A 179 -10.33 -2.60 -13.94
N VAL A 180 -9.87 -3.54 -13.12
CA VAL A 180 -9.11 -4.74 -13.53
C VAL A 180 -9.94 -5.98 -13.23
N SER A 181 -10.68 -6.44 -14.25
CA SER A 181 -11.69 -7.48 -14.10
C SER A 181 -11.17 -8.81 -13.53
N ASN A 182 -9.91 -9.14 -13.79
CA ASN A 182 -9.31 -10.38 -13.31
C ASN A 182 -8.70 -10.27 -11.91
N ARG A 183 -8.68 -9.08 -11.30
CA ARG A 183 -8.08 -8.79 -9.99
C ARG A 183 -6.63 -9.26 -9.89
N GLY A 184 -5.87 -9.10 -10.97
CA GLY A 184 -4.52 -9.62 -11.13
C GLY A 184 -3.58 -9.17 -10.03
N HIS A 185 -3.65 -7.90 -9.62
CA HIS A 185 -2.79 -7.35 -8.58
C HIS A 185 -3.10 -7.97 -7.22
N ARG A 186 -4.39 -8.08 -6.87
CA ARG A 186 -4.81 -8.75 -5.63
C ARG A 186 -4.39 -10.22 -5.62
N LYS A 187 -4.60 -10.94 -6.72
CA LYS A 187 -4.18 -12.36 -6.83
C LYS A 187 -2.67 -12.52 -6.63
N SER A 188 -1.88 -11.57 -7.12
CA SER A 188 -0.44 -11.54 -6.90
C SER A 188 -0.10 -11.33 -5.42
N ILE A 189 -0.69 -10.32 -4.77
CA ILE A 189 -0.49 -10.02 -3.33
C ILE A 189 -0.80 -11.24 -2.45
N PHE A 190 -1.86 -11.98 -2.78
CA PHE A 190 -2.31 -13.13 -1.99
C PHE A 190 -1.90 -14.49 -2.55
N ASN A 191 -0.91 -14.53 -3.45
CA ASN A 191 -0.34 -15.79 -3.89
C ASN A 191 0.53 -16.39 -2.75
N PRO A 192 0.22 -17.60 -2.25
CA PRO A 192 0.96 -18.22 -1.16
C PRO A 192 2.38 -18.63 -1.54
N ALA A 193 2.68 -18.76 -2.85
CA ALA A 193 4.00 -19.11 -3.34
C ALA A 193 5.02 -17.99 -3.12
N PHE A 194 4.60 -16.72 -3.18
CA PHE A 194 5.51 -15.58 -3.04
C PHE A 194 6.01 -15.41 -1.60
N LYS A 195 7.32 -15.22 -1.48
CA LYS A 195 8.08 -15.04 -0.23
C LYS A 195 9.04 -13.86 -0.28
N ARG A 196 9.37 -13.37 -1.47
CA ARG A 196 10.31 -12.27 -1.70
C ARG A 196 9.59 -11.09 -2.33
N ILE A 197 9.99 -9.89 -1.92
CA ILE A 197 9.46 -8.64 -2.45
C ILE A 197 10.59 -7.67 -2.77
N GLY A 198 10.53 -7.05 -3.94
CA GLY A 198 11.26 -5.83 -4.26
C GLY A 198 10.27 -4.69 -4.42
N LEU A 199 10.68 -3.49 -4.02
CA LEU A 199 9.84 -2.31 -4.09
C LEU A 199 10.67 -1.09 -4.47
N ALA A 200 10.10 -0.22 -5.30
CA ALA A 200 10.57 1.14 -5.51
C ALA A 200 9.39 2.08 -5.76
N CYS A 201 9.45 3.27 -5.17
CA CYS A 201 8.48 4.34 -5.40
C CYS A 201 9.18 5.58 -5.95
N GLY A 202 8.49 6.35 -6.78
CA GLY A 202 9.04 7.57 -7.34
C GLY A 202 8.01 8.42 -8.08
N GLN A 203 8.49 9.49 -8.69
CA GLN A 203 7.63 10.38 -9.48
C GLN A 203 7.24 9.75 -10.81
N HIS A 204 6.02 10.06 -11.26
CA HIS A 204 5.53 9.69 -12.57
C HIS A 204 4.94 10.90 -13.29
N GLN A 205 5.38 11.19 -14.52
CA GLN A 205 5.02 12.43 -15.21
C GLN A 205 3.51 12.67 -15.32
N ARG A 206 2.73 11.62 -15.60
CA ARG A 206 1.27 11.72 -15.76
C ARG A 206 0.48 11.63 -14.45
N PHE A 207 0.96 10.83 -13.50
CA PHE A 207 0.20 10.43 -12.31
C PHE A 207 0.79 11.00 -11.02
N GLN A 208 1.82 11.85 -11.13
CA GLN A 208 2.62 12.43 -10.05
C GLN A 208 3.47 11.39 -9.29
N TYR A 209 2.92 10.22 -8.97
CA TYR A 209 3.59 9.14 -8.26
C TYR A 209 3.36 7.79 -8.92
N MET A 210 4.32 6.88 -8.72
CA MET A 210 4.19 5.47 -9.03
C MET A 210 4.96 4.63 -8.00
N CYS A 211 4.49 3.41 -7.77
CA CYS A 211 5.20 2.40 -6.99
C CYS A 211 5.20 1.08 -7.74
N VAL A 212 6.38 0.48 -7.91
CA VAL A 212 6.60 -0.82 -8.56
C VAL A 212 6.89 -1.85 -7.48
N ILE A 213 6.18 -2.97 -7.54
CA ILE A 213 6.23 -4.07 -6.58
C ILE A 213 6.56 -5.35 -7.32
N GLU A 214 7.76 -5.86 -7.12
CA GLU A 214 8.22 -7.13 -7.68
C GLU A 214 8.03 -8.23 -6.64
N LEU A 215 7.44 -9.36 -7.03
CA LEU A 215 7.17 -10.51 -6.16
C LEU A 215 7.81 -11.75 -6.75
N ALA A 216 8.38 -12.60 -5.89
CA ALA A 216 8.95 -13.87 -6.31
C ALA A 216 8.77 -14.96 -5.26
N ALA A 217 8.67 -16.21 -5.72
CA ALA A 217 8.61 -17.37 -4.83
C ALA A 217 9.95 -17.57 -4.12
N ARG A 218 11.05 -17.46 -4.87
CA ARG A 218 12.43 -17.47 -4.37
C ARG A 218 13.24 -16.45 -5.15
N TYR A 219 14.26 -15.91 -4.50
CA TYR A 219 15.22 -15.00 -5.11
C TYR A 219 16.56 -15.13 -4.41
N SER A 220 17.62 -15.17 -5.22
CA SER A 220 19.01 -15.14 -4.80
C SER A 220 19.68 -13.93 -5.44
N GLU A 221 20.21 -13.04 -4.61
CA GLU A 221 20.97 -11.85 -5.04
C GLU A 221 22.26 -12.27 -5.76
N ASN A 222 22.74 -11.43 -6.69
CA ASN A 222 24.09 -11.54 -7.27
C ASN A 222 25.19 -11.02 -6.34
#